data_AF-A0AAD7TSR9-F1
#
_entry.id   AF-A0AAD7TSR9-F1
#
_cell.length_a   1.000
_cell.length_b   1.000
_cell.length_c   1.000
_cell.angle_alpha   90.00
_cell.angle_beta   90.00
_cell.angle_gamma   90.00
#
_symmetry.space_group_name_H-M   'P 1'
#
loop_
_entity.id
_entity.type
_entity.pdbx_description
1 polymer ?
#
loop_
_entity_poly.entity_id
_entity_poly.type
_entity_poly.pdbx_seq_one_letter_code
_entity_poly.pdbx_strand_id
1 'polypeptide(L)'
;MSQSLSEECTPLKRQYDACFNAWFEGYLEPALSASANAEQRTKFAKEKAAEFDSSCGKIWQAYRECVQVRADEQRHKVLAMNDESLAQKAVKDKGLDVLLDQARTENPLKEPPPPAPLDKSRS
;
A
#
# COMPACT_ATOMS: atom_id res chain seq x y z
N MET A 1 1.73 -19.29 -10.83
CA MET A 1 0.68 -18.70 -9.97
C MET A 1 1.34 -17.67 -9.06
N SER A 2 0.80 -16.47 -8.97
CA SER A 2 1.38 -15.39 -8.17
C SER A 2 1.25 -15.64 -6.67
N GLN A 3 2.19 -15.12 -5.88
CA GLN A 3 2.12 -15.11 -4.41
C GLN A 3 1.16 -14.02 -3.93
N SER A 4 0.66 -14.15 -2.70
CA SER A 4 -0.18 -13.12 -2.07
C SER A 4 0.67 -12.08 -1.32
N LEU A 5 0.03 -11.07 -0.73
CA LEU A 5 0.66 -10.06 0.14
C LEU A 5 1.37 -10.68 1.35
N SER A 6 0.93 -11.88 1.77
CA SER A 6 1.62 -12.70 2.77
C SER A 6 1.66 -14.16 2.34
N GLU A 7 2.71 -14.88 2.73
CA GLU A 7 2.88 -16.30 2.40
C GLU A 7 1.73 -17.18 2.93
N GLU A 8 1.14 -16.79 4.06
CA GLU A 8 0.02 -17.49 4.66
C GLU A 8 -1.28 -17.39 3.83
N CYS A 9 -1.46 -16.29 3.08
CA CYS A 9 -2.61 -16.13 2.18
C CYS A 9 -2.35 -16.74 0.79
N THR A 10 -1.11 -17.11 0.45
CA THR A 10 -0.75 -17.71 -0.84
C THR A 10 -1.52 -19.01 -1.17
N PRO A 11 -1.74 -19.99 -0.27
CA PRO A 11 -2.54 -21.18 -0.60
C PRO A 11 -4.00 -20.84 -0.90
N LEU A 12 -4.62 -19.92 -0.16
CA LEU A 12 -5.97 -19.44 -0.40
C LEU A 12 -6.06 -18.70 -1.74
N LYS A 13 -5.07 -17.86 -2.06
CA LYS A 13 -4.96 -17.19 -3.34
C LYS A 13 -4.93 -18.17 -4.51
N ARG A 14 -4.11 -19.22 -4.42
CA ARG A 14 -4.00 -20.22 -5.50
C ARG A 14 -5.33 -20.93 -5.76
N GLN A 15 -6.08 -21.25 -4.71
CA GLN A 15 -7.40 -21.86 -4.83
C GLN A 15 -8.42 -20.89 -5.43
N TYR A 16 -8.38 -19.63 -4.97
CA TYR A 16 -9.23 -18.56 -5.52
C TYR A 16 -8.92 -18.32 -7.01
N ASP A 17 -7.66 -18.13 -7.37
CA ASP A 17 -7.22 -17.87 -8.74
C ASP A 17 -7.64 -19.02 -9.67
N ALA A 18 -7.52 -20.28 -9.23
CA ALA A 18 -7.96 -21.44 -10.00
C ALA A 18 -9.49 -21.43 -10.24
N CYS A 19 -10.29 -21.19 -9.20
CA CYS A 19 -11.74 -21.10 -9.30
C CYS A 19 -12.17 -19.91 -10.18
N PHE A 20 -11.58 -18.74 -9.94
CA PHE A 20 -11.84 -17.52 -10.68
C PHE A 20 -11.50 -17.69 -12.15
N ASN A 21 -10.34 -18.24 -12.52
CA ASN A 21 -9.96 -18.39 -13.92
C ASN A 21 -10.94 -19.30 -14.66
N ALA A 22 -11.34 -20.43 -14.06
CA ALA A 22 -12.32 -21.33 -14.65
C ALA A 22 -13.70 -20.65 -14.85
N TRP A 23 -14.16 -19.87 -13.87
CA TRP A 23 -15.39 -19.09 -13.99
C TRP A 23 -15.25 -17.95 -15.02
N PHE A 24 -14.10 -17.28 -15.04
CA PHE A 24 -13.84 -16.08 -15.83
C PHE A 24 -13.78 -16.38 -17.33
N GLU A 25 -13.23 -17.53 -17.73
CA GLU A 25 -13.29 -18.01 -19.12
C GLU A 25 -14.73 -18.06 -19.62
N GLY A 26 -15.66 -18.60 -18.82
CA GLY A 26 -17.08 -18.60 -19.14
C GLY A 26 -17.75 -17.23 -19.05
N TYR A 27 -17.25 -16.32 -18.21
CA TYR A 27 -17.77 -14.94 -18.11
C TYR A 27 -17.47 -14.11 -19.36
N LEU A 28 -16.33 -14.35 -20.02
CA LEU A 28 -15.88 -13.57 -21.18
C LEU A 28 -16.64 -13.87 -22.48
N GLU A 29 -17.31 -15.02 -22.59
CA GLU A 29 -18.00 -15.49 -23.81
C GLU A 29 -18.88 -14.41 -24.48
N PRO A 30 -19.79 -13.70 -23.80
CA PRO A 30 -20.62 -12.67 -24.46
C PRO A 30 -19.89 -11.36 -24.74
N ALA A 31 -18.78 -11.09 -24.08
CA ALA A 31 -17.94 -9.92 -24.39
C ALA A 31 -17.10 -10.17 -25.65
N LEU A 32 -16.76 -11.44 -25.92
CA LEU A 32 -16.03 -11.86 -27.11
C LEU A 32 -16.95 -12.14 -28.31
N SER A 33 -18.24 -12.39 -28.06
CA SER A 33 -19.25 -12.56 -29.11
C SER A 33 -19.58 -11.24 -29.82
N ALA A 34 -19.29 -11.17 -31.12
CA ALA A 34 -19.56 -10.01 -31.97
C ALA A 34 -21.06 -9.66 -32.12
N SER A 35 -21.97 -10.53 -31.68
CA SER A 35 -23.42 -10.35 -31.81
C SER A 35 -24.14 -10.02 -30.49
N ALA A 36 -23.42 -9.95 -29.36
CA ALA A 36 -24.06 -9.72 -28.07
C ALA A 36 -24.57 -8.28 -27.94
N ASN A 37 -25.84 -8.12 -27.57
CA ASN A 37 -26.43 -6.82 -27.28
C ASN A 37 -26.28 -6.43 -25.81
N ALA A 38 -26.43 -5.15 -25.47
CA ALA A 38 -26.18 -4.64 -24.11
C ALA A 38 -27.03 -5.35 -23.03
N GLU A 39 -28.29 -5.61 -23.33
CA GLU A 39 -29.25 -6.25 -22.42
C GLU A 39 -28.90 -7.72 -22.13
N GLN A 40 -28.42 -8.44 -23.15
CA GLN A 40 -27.96 -9.82 -23.01
C GLN A 40 -26.70 -9.90 -22.15
N ARG A 41 -25.77 -8.94 -22.31
CA ARG A 41 -24.58 -8.83 -21.44
C ARG A 41 -24.97 -8.59 -19.99
N THR A 42 -25.93 -7.72 -19.72
CA THR A 42 -26.38 -7.44 -18.35
C THR A 42 -27.05 -8.65 -17.71
N LYS A 43 -27.91 -9.37 -18.45
CA LYS A 43 -28.56 -10.59 -17.94
C LYS A 43 -27.53 -11.68 -17.65
N PHE A 44 -26.63 -11.94 -18.60
CA PHE A 44 -25.58 -12.93 -18.44
C PHE A 44 -24.61 -12.59 -17.30
N ALA A 45 -24.23 -11.31 -17.16
CA ALA A 45 -23.38 -10.88 -16.05
C ALA A 45 -24.03 -11.12 -14.68
N LYS A 46 -25.37 -10.93 -14.56
CA LYS A 46 -26.11 -11.26 -13.34
C LYS A 46 -26.13 -12.76 -13.05
N GLU A 47 -26.38 -13.59 -14.05
CA GLU A 47 -26.37 -15.06 -13.90
C GLU A 47 -24.98 -15.57 -13.50
N LYS A 48 -23.93 -15.05 -14.16
CA LYS A 48 -22.55 -15.38 -13.83
C LYS A 48 -22.12 -14.85 -12.47
N ALA A 49 -22.63 -13.71 -12.01
CA ALA A 49 -22.38 -13.25 -10.65
C ALA A 49 -22.96 -14.21 -9.61
N ALA A 50 -24.18 -14.72 -9.83
CA ALA A 50 -24.76 -15.74 -8.96
C ALA A 50 -23.96 -17.07 -8.99
N GLU A 51 -23.48 -17.47 -10.18
CA GLU A 51 -22.60 -18.64 -10.34
C GLU A 51 -21.29 -18.45 -9.57
N PHE A 52 -20.67 -17.27 -9.65
CA PHE A 52 -19.45 -16.94 -8.91
C PHE A 52 -19.66 -17.02 -7.39
N ASP A 53 -20.74 -16.41 -6.89
CA ASP A 53 -21.03 -16.41 -5.45
C ASP A 53 -21.22 -17.84 -4.92
N SER A 54 -21.87 -18.71 -5.71
CA SER A 54 -22.08 -20.11 -5.34
C SER A 54 -20.83 -20.98 -5.42
N SER A 55 -19.95 -20.74 -6.41
CA SER A 55 -18.80 -21.60 -6.72
C SER A 55 -17.50 -21.12 -6.07
N CYS A 56 -17.19 -19.83 -6.23
CA CYS A 56 -15.94 -19.22 -5.75
C CYS A 56 -16.13 -18.29 -4.55
N GLY A 57 -17.37 -17.90 -4.23
CA GLY A 57 -17.66 -16.89 -3.20
C GLY A 57 -17.06 -17.21 -1.82
N LYS A 58 -17.15 -18.47 -1.37
CA LYS A 58 -16.57 -18.87 -0.07
C LYS A 58 -15.04 -18.79 -0.06
N ILE A 59 -14.39 -19.20 -1.15
CA ILE A 59 -12.93 -19.17 -1.28
C ILE A 59 -12.46 -17.70 -1.35
N TRP A 60 -13.20 -16.87 -2.08
CA TRP A 60 -12.96 -15.44 -2.17
C TRP A 60 -13.08 -14.74 -0.81
N GLN A 61 -14.11 -15.04 -0.01
CA GLN A 61 -14.25 -14.45 1.33
C GLN A 61 -13.07 -14.83 2.22
N ALA A 62 -12.72 -16.12 2.29
CA ALA A 62 -11.58 -16.57 3.10
C ALA A 62 -10.26 -15.92 2.65
N TYR A 63 -10.03 -15.80 1.33
CA TYR A 63 -8.86 -15.12 0.80
C TYR A 63 -8.85 -13.62 1.13
N ARG A 64 -9.98 -12.94 0.92
CA ARG A 64 -10.15 -11.50 1.21
C ARG A 64 -9.90 -11.21 2.68
N GLU A 65 -10.48 -11.97 3.59
CA GLU A 65 -10.29 -11.83 5.03
C GLU A 65 -8.82 -11.99 5.42
N CYS A 66 -8.15 -13.04 4.91
CA CYS A 66 -6.73 -13.24 5.14
C CYS A 66 -5.90 -12.03 4.69
N VAL A 67 -6.13 -11.54 3.47
CA VAL A 67 -5.39 -10.39 2.94
C VAL A 67 -5.69 -9.13 3.74
N GLN A 68 -6.94 -8.90 4.15
CA GLN A 68 -7.32 -7.70 4.89
C GLN A 68 -6.65 -7.65 6.26
N VAL A 69 -6.72 -8.73 7.04
CA VAL A 69 -6.05 -8.82 8.34
C VAL A 69 -4.54 -8.60 8.20
N ARG A 70 -3.92 -9.19 7.18
CA ARG A 70 -2.47 -9.06 6.95
C ARG A 70 -2.10 -7.67 6.45
N ALA A 71 -2.92 -7.04 5.63
CA ALA A 71 -2.72 -5.66 5.20
C ALA A 71 -2.83 -4.68 6.38
N ASP A 72 -3.82 -4.87 7.25
CA ASP A 72 -4.00 -4.05 8.46
C ASP A 72 -2.84 -4.23 9.45
N GLU A 73 -2.36 -5.46 9.63
CA GLU A 73 -1.18 -5.74 10.45
C GLU A 73 0.08 -5.04 9.89
N GLN A 74 0.32 -5.13 8.59
CA GLN A 74 1.45 -4.45 7.93
C GLN A 74 1.32 -2.93 8.04
N ARG A 75 0.11 -2.38 7.89
CA ARG A 75 -0.17 -0.96 8.10
C ARG A 75 0.13 -0.53 9.53
N HIS A 76 -0.26 -1.31 10.53
CA HIS A 76 0.05 -1.03 11.94
C HIS A 76 1.55 -1.06 12.22
N LYS A 77 2.30 -2.01 11.64
CA LYS A 77 3.76 -2.05 11.75
C LYS A 77 4.41 -0.82 11.15
N VAL A 78 3.96 -0.37 9.97
CA VAL A 78 4.44 0.87 9.34
C VAL A 78 4.10 2.09 10.19
N LEU A 79 2.90 2.17 10.78
CA LEU A 79 2.54 3.25 11.70
C LEU A 79 3.40 3.25 12.96
N ALA A 80 3.69 2.08 13.54
CA ALA A 80 4.56 1.96 14.71
C ALA A 80 6.04 2.29 14.39
N MET A 81 6.51 1.94 13.18
CA MET A 81 7.86 2.27 12.72
C MET A 81 8.00 3.77 12.40
N ASN A 82 6.90 4.43 12.03
CA ASN A 82 6.81 5.87 11.87
C ASN A 82 6.33 6.58 13.14
N ASP A 83 6.22 5.88 14.27
CA ASP A 83 5.93 6.49 15.56
C ASP A 83 7.21 7.16 16.10
N GLU A 84 7.59 8.22 15.38
CA GLU A 84 8.56 9.24 15.72
C GLU A 84 8.20 9.96 17.03
N SER A 85 7.07 9.61 17.69
CA SER A 85 6.70 10.09 19.03
C SER A 85 7.75 9.71 20.07
N LEU A 86 8.40 8.54 20.00
CA LEU A 86 9.44 8.23 20.98
C LEU A 86 10.67 9.14 20.79
N ALA A 87 11.04 9.42 19.54
CA ALA A 87 12.14 10.33 19.23
C ALA A 87 11.79 11.78 19.60
N GLN A 88 10.60 12.26 19.25
CA GLN A 88 10.10 13.59 19.60
C GLN A 88 9.93 13.75 21.11
N LYS A 89 9.41 12.72 21.80
CA LYS A 89 9.32 12.68 23.26
C LYS A 89 10.69 12.65 23.90
N ALA A 90 11.65 11.88 23.39
CA ALA A 90 13.03 11.86 23.91
C ALA A 90 13.76 13.19 23.68
N VAL A 91 13.52 13.87 22.56
CA VAL A 91 14.05 15.22 22.29
C VAL A 91 13.43 16.22 23.28
N LYS A 92 12.12 16.13 23.52
CA LYS A 92 11.39 16.99 24.47
C LYS A 92 11.74 16.73 25.93
N ASP A 93 11.86 15.47 26.34
CA ASP A 93 12.26 15.04 27.70
C ASP A 93 13.71 15.46 28.01
N LYS A 94 14.55 15.58 26.98
CA LYS A 94 15.92 16.11 27.10
C LYS A 94 16.01 17.63 26.95
N GLY A 95 14.90 18.34 26.76
CA GLY A 95 14.86 19.80 26.59
C GLY A 95 15.59 20.30 25.34
N LEU A 96 15.78 19.43 24.34
CA LEU A 96 16.49 19.73 23.10
C LEU A 96 15.57 20.31 22.02
N ASP A 97 14.27 20.39 22.28
CA ASP A 97 13.25 20.92 21.38
C ASP A 97 13.49 22.39 21.03
N VAL A 98 13.86 23.21 22.03
CA VAL A 98 14.17 24.63 21.81
C VAL A 98 15.40 24.82 20.92
N LEU A 99 16.45 24.03 21.14
CA LEU A 99 17.67 24.07 20.32
C LEU A 99 17.42 23.58 18.90
N LEU A 100 16.55 22.58 18.74
CA LEU A 100 16.17 22.05 17.43
C LEU A 100 15.34 23.06 16.62
N ASP A 101 14.42 23.78 17.26
CA ASP A 101 13.64 24.84 16.60
C ASP A 101 14.51 26.05 16.24
N GLN A 102 15.46 26.41 17.09
CA GLN A 102 16.44 27.44 16.77
C GLN A 102 17.28 27.03 15.55
N ALA A 103 17.82 25.81 15.54
CA ALA A 103 18.61 25.29 14.43
C ALA A 103 17.81 25.09 13.13
N ARG A 104 16.48 24.93 13.19
CA ARG A 104 15.59 24.89 12.02
C ARG A 104 15.28 26.27 11.45
N THR A 105 15.25 27.27 12.32
CA THR A 105 15.03 28.68 11.96
C THR A 105 16.31 29.28 11.36
N GLU A 106 17.44 28.91 11.93
CA GLU A 106 18.76 29.23 11.38
C GLU A 106 18.95 28.38 10.12
N ASN A 107 18.91 29.02 8.94
CA ASN A 107 19.24 28.38 7.67
C ASN A 107 20.70 28.70 7.30
N PRO A 108 21.69 27.94 7.79
CA PRO A 108 23.11 28.28 7.64
C PRO A 108 23.62 28.24 6.19
N LEU A 109 22.80 27.82 5.22
CA LEU A 109 23.16 27.78 3.80
C LEU A 109 22.74 29.03 3.02
N LYS A 110 22.11 30.03 3.65
CA LYS A 110 21.72 31.29 2.96
C LYS A 110 22.83 32.33 2.87
N GLU A 111 23.81 32.29 3.76
CA GLU A 111 24.91 33.25 3.76
C GLU A 111 26.23 32.51 3.53
N PRO A 112 26.95 32.80 2.41
CA PRO A 112 28.28 32.24 2.22
C PRO A 112 29.20 32.74 3.34
N PRO A 113 30.15 31.91 3.82
CA PRO A 113 31.05 32.31 4.88
C PRO A 113 31.81 33.60 4.49
N PRO A 114 31.97 34.57 5.43
CA PRO A 114 32.66 35.81 5.14
C PRO A 114 34.09 35.53 4.66
N PRO A 115 34.59 36.27 3.66
CA PRO A 115 35.93 36.04 3.13
C PRO A 115 36.96 36.25 4.24
N ALA A 116 37.89 35.30 4.37
CA ALA A 116 38.93 35.32 5.38
C ALA A 116 39.72 36.66 5.33
N PRO A 117 40.08 37.26 6.48
CA PRO A 117 40.88 38.48 6.51
C PRO A 117 42.22 38.28 5.80
N LEU A 118 42.52 39.12 4.82
CA LEU A 118 43.83 39.20 4.19
C LEU A 118 44.87 39.59 5.27
N ASP A 119 45.75 38.64 5.59
CA ASP A 119 46.87 38.82 6.51
C ASP A 119 47.78 39.95 6.00
N LYS A 120 47.76 41.10 6.70
CA LYS A 120 48.64 42.25 6.46
C LYS A 120 49.89 42.23 7.36
N SER A 121 50.35 41.06 7.77
CA SER A 121 51.63 40.90 8.46
C SER A 121 52.67 40.22 7.58
N ARG A 122 53.12 40.95 6.56
CA ARG A 122 54.47 40.78 6.02
C ARG A 122 55.05 42.17 5.71
N SER A 123 55.68 42.75 6.73
CA SER A 123 56.80 43.70 6.56
C SER A 123 58.09 42.95 6.88
#